data_AF-A0A3M1JR18-F1
#
_entry.id   AF-A0A3M1JR18-F1
#
_cell.length_a   1.000
_cell.length_b   1.000
_cell.length_c   1.000
_cell.angle_alpha   90.00
_cell.angle_beta   90.00
_cell.angle_gamma   90.00
#
_symmetry.space_group_name_H-M   'P 1'
#
loop_
_entity.id
_entity.type
_entity.pdbx_description
1 polymer ?
#
loop_
_entity_poly.entity_id
_entity_poly.type
_entity_poly.pdbx_seq_one_letter_code
_entity_poly.pdbx_strand_id
1 'polypeptide(L)'
;IKPRVDTGDILLQTSVPIHPEDTYGSLAATLATVGADLLVETLDRLESGTVTPVPQSTAGVSRAPKITPEMQILRWDRSAESLRGWIRALSPRPEAYTILRGKRIGITRASVVPEKGGEAPGTVVKVSPGICWVQTGEGLLAVEEVHPQGKRVMSIRDYLAGRPLSAGDRFET
;
A
#
# COMPACT_ATOMS: atom_id res chain seq x y z
N ILE A 1 0.39 -30.36 -8.40
CA ILE A 1 0.81 -29.13 -9.10
C ILE A 1 0.50 -29.30 -10.58
N LYS A 2 0.07 -28.23 -11.29
CA LYS A 2 -0.19 -28.25 -12.75
C LYS A 2 0.89 -27.43 -13.50
N PRO A 3 1.11 -27.63 -14.81
CA PRO A 3 2.16 -26.92 -15.56
C PRO A 3 1.97 -25.39 -15.66
N ARG A 4 0.75 -24.90 -15.45
CA ARG A 4 0.46 -23.46 -15.41
C ARG A 4 0.60 -22.95 -13.97
N VAL A 5 1.21 -21.78 -13.83
CA VAL A 5 1.45 -21.11 -12.55
C VAL A 5 0.13 -20.93 -11.80
N ASP A 6 0.11 -21.37 -10.55
CA ASP A 6 -1.01 -21.23 -9.60
C ASP A 6 -2.36 -21.79 -10.06
N THR A 7 -2.38 -22.82 -10.93
CA THR A 7 -3.65 -23.45 -11.40
C THR A 7 -3.94 -24.83 -10.81
N GLY A 8 -3.24 -25.23 -9.74
CA GLY A 8 -3.50 -26.49 -9.04
C GLY A 8 -4.87 -26.51 -8.38
N ASP A 9 -5.39 -27.69 -8.06
CA ASP A 9 -6.61 -27.78 -7.25
C ASP A 9 -6.31 -27.29 -5.82
N ILE A 10 -7.29 -26.67 -5.18
CA ILE A 10 -7.21 -26.17 -3.80
C ILE A 10 -7.37 -27.36 -2.86
N LEU A 11 -6.41 -27.54 -1.93
CA LEU A 11 -6.47 -28.63 -0.94
C LEU A 11 -7.13 -28.16 0.36
N LEU A 12 -6.65 -27.04 0.90
CA LEU A 12 -7.23 -26.31 2.01
C LEU A 12 -7.12 -24.81 1.73
N GLN A 13 -7.98 -24.03 2.37
CA GLN A 13 -8.00 -22.57 2.27
C GLN A 13 -8.41 -21.98 3.62
N THR A 14 -7.82 -20.84 3.94
CA THR A 14 -8.22 -20.00 5.08
C THR A 14 -8.30 -18.55 4.64
N SER A 15 -8.94 -17.70 5.44
CA SER A 15 -9.10 -16.27 5.17
C SER A 15 -8.59 -15.44 6.34
N VAL A 16 -8.00 -14.29 6.02
CA VAL A 16 -7.50 -13.32 6.99
C VAL A 16 -8.10 -11.96 6.63
N PRO A 17 -8.70 -11.22 7.58
CA PRO A 17 -9.19 -9.88 7.32
C PRO A 17 -8.01 -8.93 7.06
N ILE A 18 -8.19 -8.00 6.12
CA ILE A 18 -7.25 -6.89 5.92
C ILE A 18 -7.78 -5.68 6.69
N HIS A 19 -7.07 -5.27 7.73
CA HIS A 19 -7.46 -4.15 8.57
C HIS A 19 -7.14 -2.80 7.92
N PRO A 20 -7.77 -1.69 8.33
CA PRO A 20 -7.53 -0.37 7.75
C PRO A 20 -6.09 0.15 7.82
N GLU A 21 -5.29 -0.34 8.76
CA GLU A 21 -3.88 0.05 8.95
C GLU A 21 -2.89 -1.01 8.45
N ASP A 22 -3.36 -2.14 7.91
CA ASP A 22 -2.46 -3.16 7.40
C ASP A 22 -1.63 -2.65 6.24
N THR A 23 -0.35 -2.99 6.27
CA THR A 23 0.60 -2.77 5.18
C THR A 23 0.94 -4.10 4.54
N TYR A 24 1.64 -4.08 3.41
CA TYR A 24 2.22 -5.30 2.86
C TYR A 24 3.09 -6.03 3.90
N GLY A 25 3.91 -5.29 4.66
CA GLY A 25 4.76 -5.87 5.70
C GLY A 25 3.98 -6.56 6.83
N SER A 26 2.96 -5.90 7.40
CA SER A 26 2.16 -6.48 8.48
C SER A 26 1.34 -7.68 8.00
N LEU A 27 0.69 -7.55 6.84
CA LEU A 27 -0.12 -8.62 6.27
C LEU A 27 0.74 -9.83 5.88
N ALA A 28 1.94 -9.61 5.34
CA ALA A 28 2.88 -10.70 5.02
C ALA A 28 3.30 -11.47 6.28
N ALA A 29 3.56 -10.79 7.40
CA ALA A 29 3.90 -11.45 8.66
C ALA A 29 2.73 -12.29 9.20
N THR A 30 1.51 -11.77 9.13
CA THR A 30 0.29 -12.50 9.51
C THR A 30 0.09 -13.73 8.63
N LEU A 31 0.18 -13.57 7.30
CA LEU A 31 0.02 -14.67 6.35
C LEU A 31 1.12 -15.72 6.44
N ALA A 32 2.35 -15.34 6.81
CA ALA A 32 3.43 -16.31 7.03
C ALA A 32 3.12 -17.26 8.19
N THR A 33 2.54 -16.73 9.27
CA THR A 33 2.14 -17.53 10.44
C THR A 33 0.96 -18.43 10.09
N VAL A 34 -0.13 -17.83 9.60
CA VAL A 34 -1.36 -18.56 9.23
C VAL A 34 -1.11 -19.61 8.15
N GLY A 35 -0.25 -19.29 7.17
CA GLY A 35 0.12 -20.21 6.10
C GLY A 35 0.97 -21.39 6.58
N ALA A 36 1.82 -21.20 7.59
CA ALA A 36 2.59 -22.29 8.19
C ALA A 36 1.67 -23.28 8.90
N ASP A 37 0.72 -22.78 9.69
CA ASP A 37 -0.26 -23.61 10.39
C ASP A 37 -1.14 -24.39 9.39
N LEU A 38 -1.64 -23.71 8.35
CA LEU A 38 -2.43 -24.33 7.30
C LEU A 38 -1.64 -25.42 6.54
N LEU A 39 -0.33 -25.20 6.33
CA LEU A 39 0.53 -26.17 5.66
C LEU A 39 0.67 -27.46 6.48
N VAL A 40 0.91 -27.35 7.79
CA VAL A 40 1.00 -28.52 8.68
C VAL A 40 -0.32 -29.30 8.66
N GLU A 41 -1.44 -28.61 8.82
CA GLU A 41 -2.77 -29.23 8.75
C GLU A 41 -3.01 -29.93 7.40
N THR A 42 -2.58 -29.31 6.30
CA THR A 42 -2.70 -29.91 4.96
C THR A 42 -1.92 -31.22 4.87
N LEU A 43 -0.72 -31.28 5.43
CA LEU A 43 0.12 -32.49 5.43
C LEU A 43 -0.51 -33.62 6.25
N ASP A 44 -1.01 -33.32 7.46
CA ASP A 44 -1.68 -34.30 8.32
C ASP A 44 -2.93 -34.90 7.64
N ARG A 45 -3.71 -34.05 6.95
CA ARG A 45 -4.88 -34.51 6.20
C ARG A 45 -4.51 -35.32 4.96
N LEU A 46 -3.40 -35.00 4.31
CA LEU A 46 -2.89 -35.79 3.18
C LEU A 46 -2.44 -37.17 3.65
N GLU A 47 -1.72 -37.26 4.77
CA GLU A 47 -1.26 -38.54 5.34
C GLU A 47 -2.44 -39.43 5.77
N SER A 48 -3.46 -38.84 6.40
CA SER A 48 -4.68 -39.55 6.79
C SER A 48 -5.65 -39.84 5.65
N GLY A 49 -5.39 -39.35 4.43
CA GLY A 49 -6.27 -39.53 3.27
C GLY A 49 -7.60 -38.77 3.35
N THR A 50 -7.67 -37.69 4.12
CA THR A 50 -8.91 -36.92 4.37
C THR A 50 -9.04 -35.64 3.54
N VAL A 51 -8.01 -35.26 2.77
CA VAL A 51 -8.09 -34.12 1.84
C VAL A 51 -8.99 -34.45 0.64
N THR A 52 -9.90 -33.54 0.30
CA THR A 52 -10.67 -33.57 -0.96
C THR A 52 -10.27 -32.36 -1.82
N PRO A 53 -9.48 -32.56 -2.89
CA PRO A 53 -9.08 -31.46 -3.78
C PRO A 53 -10.28 -30.80 -4.47
N VAL A 54 -10.30 -29.47 -4.51
CA VAL A 54 -11.35 -28.67 -5.15
C VAL A 54 -10.77 -27.92 -6.36
N PRO A 55 -11.30 -28.12 -7.59
CA PRO A 55 -10.88 -27.34 -8.74
C PRO A 55 -11.10 -25.83 -8.54
N GLN A 56 -10.15 -25.01 -8.97
CA GLN A 56 -10.31 -23.55 -8.91
C GLN A 56 -11.46 -23.08 -9.82
N SER A 57 -12.18 -22.05 -9.36
CA SER A 57 -13.16 -21.35 -10.19
C SER A 57 -12.49 -20.65 -11.36
N THR A 58 -13.14 -20.69 -12.54
CA THR A 58 -12.73 -19.89 -13.71
C THR A 58 -13.36 -18.49 -13.71
N ALA A 59 -14.37 -18.26 -12.88
CA ALA A 59 -15.02 -16.96 -12.73
C ALA A 59 -14.22 -16.07 -11.77
N GLY A 60 -13.97 -14.82 -12.17
CA GLY A 60 -13.31 -13.82 -11.31
C GLY A 60 -11.79 -14.01 -11.15
N VAL A 61 -11.14 -14.80 -12.02
CA VAL A 61 -9.68 -14.98 -11.99
C VAL A 61 -8.99 -13.64 -12.26
N SER A 62 -8.19 -13.21 -11.30
CA SER A 62 -7.33 -12.03 -11.40
C SER A 62 -5.86 -12.44 -11.30
N ARG A 63 -4.96 -11.56 -11.77
CA ARG A 63 -3.51 -11.75 -11.67
C ARG A 63 -2.91 -10.70 -10.77
N ALA A 64 -1.92 -11.09 -9.98
CA ALA A 64 -1.04 -10.18 -9.24
C ALA A 64 0.29 -10.04 -9.99
N PRO A 65 0.47 -9.03 -10.86
CA PRO A 65 1.74 -8.83 -11.57
C PRO A 65 2.86 -8.45 -10.60
N LYS A 66 4.11 -8.64 -11.05
CA LYS A 66 5.27 -8.15 -10.29
C LYS A 66 5.21 -6.62 -10.17
N ILE A 67 5.59 -6.11 -9.01
CA ILE A 67 5.73 -4.68 -8.75
C ILE A 67 6.88 -4.14 -9.59
N THR A 68 6.63 -3.10 -10.38
CA THR A 68 7.66 -2.41 -11.19
C THR A 68 8.09 -1.10 -10.53
N PRO A 69 9.25 -0.52 -10.91
CA PRO A 69 9.68 0.80 -10.43
C PRO A 69 8.64 1.90 -10.69
N GLU A 70 7.94 1.85 -11.83
CA GLU A 70 6.93 2.84 -12.23
C GLU A 70 5.72 2.79 -11.30
N MET A 71 5.37 1.61 -10.79
CA MET A 71 4.27 1.45 -9.82
C MET A 71 4.56 2.10 -8.47
N GLN A 72 5.82 2.42 -8.16
CA GLN A 72 6.17 3.12 -6.92
C GLN A 72 5.87 4.61 -6.99
N ILE A 73 5.65 5.17 -8.18
CA ILE A 73 5.34 6.59 -8.35
C ILE A 73 3.89 6.82 -7.93
N LEU A 74 3.69 7.64 -6.91
CA LEU A 74 2.37 8.15 -6.53
C LEU A 74 1.88 9.06 -7.64
N ARG A 75 0.66 8.80 -8.09
CA ARG A 75 0.01 9.51 -9.19
C ARG A 75 -1.09 10.35 -8.59
N TRP A 76 -0.83 11.64 -8.37
CA TRP A 76 -1.75 12.51 -7.63
C TRP A 76 -3.14 12.65 -8.29
N ASP A 77 -3.28 12.31 -9.57
CA ASP A 77 -4.55 12.24 -10.31
C ASP A 77 -5.51 11.14 -9.83
N ARG A 78 -5.07 10.23 -8.96
CA ARG A 78 -5.92 9.19 -8.33
C ARG A 78 -6.65 9.72 -7.10
N SER A 79 -7.68 9.00 -6.63
CA SER A 79 -8.37 9.35 -5.38
C SER A 79 -7.46 9.17 -4.16
N ALA A 80 -7.78 9.89 -3.08
CA ALA A 80 -7.09 9.76 -1.81
C ALA A 80 -7.19 8.33 -1.24
N GLU A 81 -8.33 7.62 -1.39
CA GLU A 81 -8.41 6.21 -0.98
C GLU A 81 -7.45 5.33 -1.79
N SER A 82 -7.40 5.52 -3.10
CA SER A 82 -6.52 4.75 -3.99
C SER A 82 -5.05 4.96 -3.61
N LEU A 83 -4.64 6.21 -3.41
CA LEU A 83 -3.27 6.55 -3.00
C LEU A 83 -2.94 6.01 -1.61
N ARG A 84 -3.85 6.11 -0.64
CA ARG A 84 -3.66 5.52 0.69
C ARG A 84 -3.49 4.00 0.61
N GLY A 85 -4.32 3.31 -0.18
CA GLY A 85 -4.19 1.89 -0.42
C GLY A 85 -2.84 1.53 -1.06
N TRP A 86 -2.38 2.35 -2.03
CA TRP A 86 -1.11 2.17 -2.71
C TRP A 86 0.10 2.32 -1.77
N ILE A 87 0.07 3.35 -0.92
CA ILE A 87 1.10 3.58 0.11
C ILE A 87 1.22 2.36 1.02
N ARG A 88 0.08 1.84 1.50
CA ARG A 88 0.03 0.66 2.37
C ARG A 88 0.52 -0.61 1.67
N ALA A 89 0.11 -0.83 0.42
CA ALA A 89 0.48 -2.00 -0.36
C ALA A 89 1.98 -2.06 -0.72
N LEU A 90 2.67 -0.91 -0.74
CA LEU A 90 4.11 -0.83 -1.03
C LEU A 90 4.97 -0.63 0.23
N SER A 91 4.35 -0.57 1.41
CA SER A 91 5.06 -0.35 2.68
C SER A 91 5.41 -1.67 3.37
N PRO A 92 6.62 -1.81 3.95
CA PRO A 92 7.70 -0.82 4.03
C PRO A 92 8.64 -0.82 2.81
N ARG A 93 8.51 -1.82 1.92
CA ARG A 93 9.32 -1.97 0.71
C ARG A 93 8.44 -2.48 -0.44
N PRO A 94 8.58 -1.94 -1.67
CA PRO A 94 9.63 -1.03 -2.14
C PRO A 94 9.41 0.47 -1.84
N GLU A 95 8.31 0.83 -1.15
CA GLU A 95 7.87 2.18 -0.83
C GLU A 95 7.28 2.97 -2.02
N ALA A 96 6.16 3.65 -1.77
CA ALA A 96 5.57 4.59 -2.70
C ALA A 96 6.20 5.99 -2.53
N TYR A 97 6.48 6.68 -3.63
CA TYR A 97 7.15 7.97 -3.61
C TYR A 97 6.57 8.97 -4.61
N THR A 98 6.86 10.24 -4.36
CA THR A 98 6.57 11.37 -5.24
C THR A 98 7.83 12.24 -5.33
N ILE A 99 7.79 13.30 -6.13
CA ILE A 99 8.87 14.28 -6.23
C ILE A 99 8.45 15.57 -5.54
N LEU A 100 9.32 16.13 -4.71
CA LEU A 100 9.11 17.42 -4.09
C LEU A 100 10.38 18.26 -4.26
N ARG A 101 10.25 19.42 -4.92
CA ARG A 101 11.37 20.33 -5.22
C ARG A 101 12.52 19.59 -5.93
N GLY A 102 12.18 18.79 -6.94
CA GLY A 102 13.13 18.00 -7.74
C GLY A 102 13.79 16.82 -7.02
N LYS A 103 13.33 16.44 -5.82
CA LYS A 103 13.88 15.31 -5.05
C LYS A 103 12.83 14.27 -4.73
N ARG A 104 13.22 12.99 -4.75
CA ARG A 104 12.36 11.89 -4.31
C ARG A 104 12.03 12.02 -2.83
N ILE A 105 10.76 11.84 -2.51
CA ILE A 105 10.27 11.72 -1.14
C ILE A 105 9.26 10.58 -1.09
N GLY A 106 9.55 9.57 -0.26
CA GLY A 106 8.61 8.49 0.04
C GLY A 106 7.49 9.01 0.94
N ILE A 107 6.28 8.49 0.75
CA ILE A 107 5.17 8.69 1.69
C ILE A 107 4.89 7.33 2.33
N THR A 108 5.11 7.23 3.64
CA THR A 108 5.03 5.97 4.37
C THR A 108 3.74 5.82 5.16
N ARG A 109 3.12 6.95 5.55
CA ARG A 109 1.83 6.98 6.24
C ARG A 109 1.01 8.20 5.85
N ALA A 110 -0.26 7.96 5.56
CA ALA A 110 -1.23 8.98 5.22
C ALA A 110 -2.67 8.53 5.55
N SER A 111 -3.54 9.51 5.76
CA SER A 111 -4.98 9.32 5.97
C SER A 111 -5.80 10.00 4.87
N VAL A 112 -7.00 9.48 4.61
CA VAL A 112 -7.95 10.09 3.67
C VAL A 112 -8.77 11.13 4.41
N VAL A 113 -8.95 12.29 3.79
CA VAL A 113 -9.83 13.33 4.31
C VAL A 113 -10.96 13.56 3.30
N PRO A 114 -12.23 13.42 3.72
CA PRO A 114 -13.40 13.49 2.84
C PRO A 114 -13.74 14.94 2.39
N GLU A 115 -12.87 15.91 2.69
CA GLU A 115 -13.00 17.27 2.17
C GLU A 115 -12.72 17.29 0.66
N LYS A 116 -13.54 18.04 -0.08
CA LYS A 116 -13.22 18.41 -1.46
C LYS A 116 -12.32 19.64 -1.42
N GLY A 117 -11.09 19.50 -1.87
CA GLY A 117 -10.30 20.67 -2.25
C GLY A 117 -10.63 21.11 -3.68
N GLY A 118 -10.25 22.34 -4.01
CA GLY A 118 -10.45 22.95 -5.34
C GLY A 118 -9.16 23.16 -6.12
N GLU A 119 -8.05 22.61 -5.63
CA GLU A 119 -6.73 22.81 -6.21
C GLU A 119 -6.44 21.78 -7.31
N ALA A 120 -5.32 21.96 -8.03
CA ALA A 120 -4.80 20.92 -8.92
C ALA A 120 -4.22 19.73 -8.11
N PRO A 121 -4.32 18.49 -8.61
CA PRO A 121 -3.67 17.34 -7.98
C PRO A 121 -2.16 17.54 -7.73
N GLY A 122 -1.72 17.15 -6.54
CA GLY A 122 -0.35 17.31 -6.04
C GLY A 122 -0.11 18.65 -5.32
N THR A 123 -1.06 19.59 -5.36
CA THR A 123 -0.93 20.87 -4.66
C THR A 123 -1.17 20.72 -3.16
N VAL A 124 -0.31 21.33 -2.35
CA VAL A 124 -0.51 21.47 -0.91
C VAL A 124 -1.65 22.43 -0.66
N VAL A 125 -2.71 21.95 -0.01
CA VAL A 125 -3.92 22.73 0.28
C VAL A 125 -3.76 23.47 1.61
N LYS A 126 -3.30 22.76 2.64
CA LYS A 126 -3.05 23.33 3.97
C LYS A 126 -1.97 22.52 4.69
N VAL A 127 -1.29 23.18 5.62
CA VAL A 127 -0.27 22.57 6.46
C VAL A 127 -0.58 22.90 7.91
N SER A 128 -0.53 21.89 8.78
CA SER A 128 -0.59 22.07 10.23
C SER A 128 0.56 21.30 10.89
N PRO A 129 0.85 21.53 12.18
CA PRO A 129 1.84 20.74 12.89
C PRO A 129 1.48 19.24 12.84
N GLY A 130 2.26 18.46 12.09
CA GLY A 130 2.08 17.01 11.99
C GLY A 130 1.25 16.50 10.82
N ILE A 131 0.64 17.38 10.01
CA ILE A 131 -0.13 16.97 8.84
C ILE A 131 0.08 17.94 7.67
N CYS A 132 0.32 17.39 6.48
CA CYS A 132 0.30 18.13 5.22
C CYS A 132 -0.82 17.59 4.33
N TRP A 133 -1.82 18.41 4.02
CA TRP A 133 -2.92 18.01 3.14
C TRP A 133 -2.56 18.31 1.71
N VAL A 134 -2.57 17.29 0.88
CA VAL A 134 -2.28 17.38 -0.55
C VAL A 134 -3.54 17.03 -1.33
N GLN A 135 -3.85 17.87 -2.32
CA GLN A 135 -4.93 17.63 -3.24
C GLN A 135 -4.65 16.37 -4.08
N THR A 136 -5.66 15.53 -4.23
CA THR A 136 -5.62 14.36 -5.12
C THR A 136 -6.63 14.51 -6.25
N GLY A 137 -6.81 13.51 -7.11
CA GLY A 137 -7.87 13.51 -8.12
C GLY A 137 -9.26 13.54 -7.50
N GLU A 138 -9.42 12.95 -6.32
CA GLU A 138 -10.66 12.98 -5.54
C GLU A 138 -10.34 12.93 -4.04
N GLY A 139 -10.75 13.98 -3.31
CA GLY A 139 -10.49 14.14 -1.89
C GLY A 139 -9.06 14.63 -1.59
N LEU A 140 -8.74 14.71 -0.30
CA LEU A 140 -7.42 15.14 0.18
C LEU A 140 -6.68 13.97 0.84
N LEU A 141 -5.38 13.89 0.58
CA LEU A 141 -4.49 12.99 1.29
C LEU A 141 -3.76 13.77 2.38
N ALA A 142 -3.97 13.38 3.64
CA ALA A 142 -3.28 13.92 4.80
C ALA A 142 -1.98 13.12 5.01
N VAL A 143 -0.85 13.69 4.59
CA VAL A 143 0.48 13.10 4.74
C VAL A 143 0.95 13.28 6.17
N GLU A 144 1.33 12.18 6.83
CA GLU A 144 1.72 12.14 8.25
C GLU A 144 3.20 11.75 8.43
N GLU A 145 3.70 10.84 7.59
CA GLU A 145 5.10 10.38 7.63
C GLU A 145 5.69 10.30 6.23
N VAL A 146 6.95 10.70 6.15
CA VAL A 146 7.71 10.79 4.90
C VAL A 146 9.08 10.16 5.04
N HIS A 147 9.63 9.76 3.91
CA HIS A 147 10.99 9.27 3.77
C HIS A 147 11.75 10.13 2.76
N PRO A 148 12.41 11.22 3.24
CA PRO A 148 13.21 12.06 2.36
C PRO A 148 14.42 11.29 1.83
N GLN A 149 14.79 11.54 0.57
CA GLN A 149 15.96 10.91 -0.05
C GLN A 149 17.22 11.01 0.83
N GLY A 150 17.83 9.86 1.14
CA GLY A 150 19.06 9.76 1.92
C GLY A 150 18.89 10.05 3.42
N LYS A 151 17.66 10.03 3.95
CA LYS A 151 17.35 10.22 5.37
C LYS A 151 16.57 9.02 5.90
N ARG A 152 16.36 8.98 7.22
CA ARG A 152 15.44 8.03 7.84
C ARG A 152 14.00 8.49 7.65
N VAL A 153 13.05 7.55 7.70
CA VAL A 153 11.62 7.87 7.84
C VAL A 153 11.43 8.80 9.04
N MET A 154 10.58 9.82 8.87
CA MET A 154 10.29 10.81 9.90
C MET A 154 8.87 11.33 9.76
N SER A 155 8.37 11.97 10.83
CA SER A 155 7.09 12.66 10.76
C SER A 155 7.16 13.83 9.77
N ILE A 156 6.03 14.16 9.15
CA ILE A 156 5.93 15.34 8.30
C ILE A 156 6.23 16.62 9.10
N ARG A 157 5.93 16.64 10.41
CA ARG A 157 6.28 17.74 11.31
C ARG A 157 7.79 18.00 11.33
N ASP A 158 8.57 16.94 11.53
CA ASP A 158 10.04 17.05 11.61
C ASP A 158 10.63 17.46 10.27
N TYR A 159 10.06 16.95 9.18
CA TYR A 159 10.43 17.37 7.83
C TYR A 159 10.19 18.88 7.62
N LEU A 160 8.99 19.36 7.97
CA LEU A 160 8.58 20.75 7.78
C LEU A 160 9.37 21.74 8.64
N ALA A 161 9.88 21.32 9.80
CA ALA A 161 10.72 22.16 10.66
C ALA A 161 12.03 22.58 9.97
N GLY A 162 12.60 21.74 9.11
CA GLY A 162 13.79 22.06 8.33
C GLY A 162 13.51 22.47 6.88
N ARG A 163 12.34 22.11 6.35
CA ARG A 163 11.95 22.32 4.94
C ARG A 163 10.48 22.73 4.88
N PRO A 164 10.15 24.01 5.19
CA PRO A 164 8.77 24.44 5.25
C PRO A 164 8.09 24.29 3.88
N LEU A 165 6.83 23.88 3.95
CA LEU A 165 5.87 23.90 2.85
C LEU A 165 4.74 24.87 3.20
N SER A 166 4.19 25.52 2.18
CA SER A 166 3.04 26.41 2.27
C SER A 166 1.94 25.95 1.31
N ALA A 167 0.73 26.46 1.50
CA ALA A 167 -0.33 26.27 0.51
C ALA A 167 0.15 26.76 -0.87
N GLY A 168 -0.13 25.97 -1.92
CA GLY A 168 0.35 26.21 -3.28
C GLY A 168 1.70 25.56 -3.64
N ASP A 169 2.49 25.09 -2.66
CA ASP A 169 3.62 24.20 -2.96
C ASP A 169 3.10 22.92 -3.64
N ARG A 170 3.95 22.26 -4.44
CA ARG A 170 3.51 21.13 -5.26
C ARG A 170 4.41 19.90 -5.09
N PHE A 171 3.76 18.77 -4.81
CA PHE A 171 4.29 17.46 -5.05
C PHE A 171 4.04 17.09 -6.52
N GLU A 172 5.10 16.72 -7.22
CA GLU A 172 5.04 16.30 -8.61
C GLU A 172 4.86 14.78 -8.68
N THR A 173 4.11 14.33 -9.70
CA THR A 173 3.74 12.95 -10.12
C THR A 173 2.31 12.52 -9.89
#